data_AF-A0A392MA61-F1
#
_entry.id   AF-A0A392MA61-F1
#
_cell.length_a   1.000
_cell.length_b   1.000
_cell.length_c   1.000
_cell.angle_alpha   90.00
_cell.angle_beta   90.00
_cell.angle_gamma   90.00
#
_symmetry.space_group_name_H-M   'P 1'
#
loop_
_entity.id
_entity.type
_entity.pdbx_description
1 polymer ?
#
loop_
_entity_poly.entity_id
_entity_poly.type
_entity_poly.pdbx_seq_one_letter_code
_entity_poly.pdbx_strand_id
1 'polypeptide(L)' 'MSDLPWCIVGDFNDLSQEDKKGLHPHPNWLCADFQNAVSDCDLTDIQLE' A
#
# COMPACT_ATOMS: atom_id res chain seq x y z
N MET A 1 17.27 -12.71 -13.10
CA MET A 1 15.99 -12.19 -12.60
C MET A 1 15.07 -12.00 -13.79
N SER A 2 13.75 -11.92 -13.59
CA SER A 2 12.83 -11.62 -14.70
C SER A 2 12.97 -10.16 -15.11
N ASP A 3 12.97 -9.87 -16.41
CA ASP A 3 13.02 -8.50 -16.96
C ASP A 3 11.62 -7.87 -17.13
N LEU A 4 10.57 -8.60 -16.76
CA LEU A 4 9.19 -8.09 -16.80
C LEU A 4 8.87 -7.24 -15.56
N PRO A 5 8.05 -6.18 -15.69
CA PRO A 5 7.59 -5.40 -14.54
C PRO A 5 6.76 -6.28 -13.59
N TRP A 6 6.85 -5.99 -12.30
CA TRP A 6 6.13 -6.72 -11.26
C TRP A 6 4.82 -6.00 -10.94
N CYS A 7 3.76 -6.78 -10.74
CA CYS A 7 2.49 -6.29 -10.22
C CYS A 7 2.21 -7.02 -8.91
N ILE A 8 1.95 -6.26 -7.84
CA ILE A 8 1.65 -6.80 -6.51
C ILE A 8 0.18 -6.54 -6.25
N VAL A 9 -0.57 -7.60 -5.98
CA VAL A 9 -2.02 -7.54 -5.75
C VAL A 9 -2.34 -8.21 -4.43
N GLY A 10 -3.13 -7.53 -3.60
CA GLY A 10 -3.54 -8.02 -2.30
C GLY A 10 -4.44 -7.02 -1.59
N ASP A 11 -4.87 -7.39 -0.38
CA ASP A 11 -5.58 -6.50 0.52
C ASP A 11 -4.58 -5.71 1.38
N PHE A 12 -4.40 -4.43 1.07
CA PHE A 12 -3.45 -3.56 1.75
C PHE A 12 -4.12 -2.83 2.92
N ASN A 13 -4.10 -3.47 4.08
CA ASN A 13 -4.79 -3.01 5.30
C ASN A 13 -4.30 -1.67 5.89
N ASP A 14 -3.13 -1.21 5.46
CA ASP A 14 -2.40 -0.07 6.00
C ASP A 14 -2.06 0.97 4.91
N LEU A 15 -2.81 1.02 3.81
CA LEU A 15 -2.54 1.99 2.74
C LEU A 15 -2.80 3.45 3.18
N SER A 16 -3.94 3.69 3.83
CA SER A 16 -4.30 4.99 4.40
C SER A 16 -5.33 4.84 5.53
N GLN A 17 -5.43 5.84 6.40
CA GLN A 17 -6.49 5.88 7.41
C GLN A 17 -7.86 6.17 6.80
N GLU A 18 -7.91 6.87 5.66
CA GLU A 18 -9.16 7.30 5.00
C GLU A 18 -9.86 6.12 4.30
N ASP A 19 -9.08 5.20 3.73
CA ASP A 19 -9.60 4.01 3.04
C ASP A 19 -10.01 2.91 4.02
N LYS A 20 -9.60 3.05 5.28
CA LYS A 20 -9.83 2.03 6.30
C LYS A 20 -11.29 1.98 6.71
N LYS A 21 -11.91 0.82 6.48
CA LYS A 21 -13.28 0.54 6.93
C LYS A 21 -13.24 -0.33 8.18
N GLY A 22 -13.25 0.31 9.35
CA GLY A 22 -13.23 -0.38 10.64
C GLY A 22 -13.62 0.53 11.80
N LEU A 23 -14.00 -0.06 12.93
CA LEU A 23 -14.40 0.69 14.14
C LEU A 23 -13.21 1.36 14.85
N HIS A 24 -12.01 0.81 14.69
CA HIS A 24 -10.81 1.29 15.36
C HIS A 24 -9.81 1.81 14.33
N PRO A 25 -9.34 3.07 14.46
CA PRO A 25 -8.25 3.56 13.64
C PRO A 25 -6.99 2.75 13.92
N HIS A 26 -6.22 2.46 12.87
CA HIS A 26 -4.89 1.89 13.06
C HIS A 26 -3.94 2.98 13.55
N PRO A 27 -2.88 2.63 14.29
CA PRO A 27 -1.80 3.57 14.54
C PRO A 27 -1.26 4.16 13.23
N ASN A 28 -1.09 5.49 13.18
CA ASN A 28 -0.64 6.19 11.96
C ASN A 28 0.72 5.70 11.43
N TRP A 29 1.57 5.16 12.29
CA TRP A 29 2.88 4.64 11.90
C TRP A 29 2.76 3.43 10.96
N LEU A 30 1.72 2.60 11.07
CA LEU A 30 1.51 1.48 10.14
C LEU A 30 1.32 1.97 8.71
N CYS A 31 0.51 3.04 8.54
CA CYS A 31 0.31 3.62 7.21
C CYS A 31 1.54 4.33 6.68
N ALA A 32 2.23 5.10 7.53
CA ALA A 32 3.44 5.81 7.14
C ALA A 32 4.55 4.83 6.72
N ASP A 33 4.78 3.78 7.49
CA ASP A 33 5.83 2.79 7.20
C ASP A 33 5.49 1.96 5.96
N PHE A 34 4.22 1.63 5.74
CA PHE A 34 3.79 0.94 4.52
C PHE A 34 3.99 1.83 3.28
N GLN A 35 3.60 3.11 3.34
CA GLN A 35 3.83 4.06 2.26
C GLN A 35 5.32 4.28 1.97
N ASN A 36 6.16 4.33 3.02
CA ASN A 36 7.61 4.40 2.87
C ASN A 36 8.15 3.16 2.13
N ALA A 37 7.71 1.96 2.50
CA ALA A 37 8.13 0.73 1.83
C ALA A 37 7.70 0.67 0.34
N VAL A 38 6.49 1.16 0.03
CA VAL A 38 6.01 1.31 -1.37
C VAL A 38 6.91 2.28 -2.14
N SER A 39 7.25 3.42 -1.55
CA SER A 39 8.14 4.43 -2.15
C SER A 39 9.56 3.90 -2.34
N ASP A 40 10.12 3.20 -1.35
CA ASP A 40 11.46 2.62 -1.40
C ASP A 40 11.60 1.53 -2.49
N CYS A 41 10.47 0.95 -2.90
CA CYS A 41 10.39 -0.06 -3.95
C CYS A 41 10.01 0.51 -5.33
N ASP A 42 9.89 1.83 -5.46
CA ASP A 42 9.42 2.52 -6.68
C ASP A 42 8.07 1.97 -7.21
N LEU A 43 7.20 1.51 -6.30
CA LEU A 43 5.90 0.98 -6.65
C LEU A 43 4.91 2.13 -6.84
N THR A 44 4.09 2.03 -7.88
CA THR A 44 3.03 2.98 -8.19
C THR A 44 1.67 2.29 -8.15
N ASP A 45 0.66 3.00 -7.67
CA ASP A 45 -0.70 2.50 -7.69
C ASP A 45 -1.24 2.39 -9.13
N ILE A 46 -2.02 1.35 -9.39
CA ILE A 46 -2.63 1.08 -10.69
C ILE A 46 -4.12 1.35 -10.55
N GLN A 47 -4.60 2.42 -11.19
CA GLN A 47 -6.03 2.71 -11.25
C GLN A 47 -6.74 1.62 -12.05
N LEU A 48 -7.69 0.95 -11.39
CA LEU A 48 -8.61 0.00 -12.02
C LEU A 48 -9.90 0.75 -12.38
N GLU A 49 -10.31 0.68 -13.65
CA GLU A 49 -11.61 1.19 -14.12
C GLU A 49 -12.79 0.30 -13.67
#